data_AF-A0A7R9WGE1-F1
#
_entry.id   AF-A0A7R9WGE1-F1
#
_cell.length_a   1.000
_cell.length_b   1.000
_cell.length_c   1.000
_cell.angle_alpha   90.00
_cell.angle_beta   90.00
_cell.angle_gamma   90.00
#
_symmetry.space_group_name_H-M   'P 1'
#
loop_
_entity.id
_entity.type
_entity.pdbx_description
1 polymer ?
#
loop_
_entity_poly.entity_id
_entity_poly.type
_entity_poly.pdbx_seq_one_letter_code
_entity_poly.pdbx_strand_id
1 'polypeptide(L)'
;VNVYRYDPAASSSPDGGGGWDPIGSSLGRSAEVKSTSTSANGQVVAVGASEWDDWPPCPTCHGGPDRGRVSVYRLKKNGLEWEPMGNVLRGDDDGDVDFGGSVSLSRG
;
A
#
# COMPACT_ATOMS: atom_id res chain seq x y z
N VAL A 1 -3.44 3.96 -3.80
CA VAL A 1 -2.00 4.29 -3.97
C VAL A 1 -1.63 4.04 -5.41
N ASN A 2 -0.92 4.97 -6.06
CA ASN A 2 -0.39 4.76 -7.40
C ASN A 2 1.12 4.57 -7.30
N VAL A 3 1.66 3.65 -8.09
CA VAL A 3 3.09 3.37 -8.16
C VAL A 3 3.58 3.89 -9.50
N TYR A 4 4.70 4.62 -9.50
CA TYR A 4 5.28 5.20 -10.70
C TYR A 4 6.73 4.78 -10.84
N ARG A 5 7.19 4.67 -12.09
CA ARG A 5 8.60 4.55 -12.43
C ARG A 5 9.04 5.82 -13.12
N TYR A 6 10.22 6.30 -12.77
CA TYR A 6 10.83 7.38 -13.53
C TYR A 6 11.25 6.86 -14.91
N ASP A 7 10.74 7.49 -15.95
CA ASP A 7 11.14 7.30 -17.35
C ASP A 7 11.21 8.69 -18.00
N PRO A 8 12.40 9.20 -18.36
CA PRO A 8 12.56 10.52 -18.94
C PRO A 8 11.88 10.68 -20.31
N ALA A 9 11.49 9.57 -20.97
CA ALA A 9 10.71 9.58 -22.21
C ALA A 9 9.19 9.53 -21.98
N ALA A 10 8.74 9.38 -20.73
CA ALA A 10 7.33 9.31 -20.37
C ALA A 10 6.58 10.59 -20.76
N SER A 11 5.52 10.42 -21.55
CA SER A 11 4.59 11.50 -21.91
C SER A 11 3.40 11.61 -20.94
N SER A 12 3.22 10.63 -20.05
CA SER A 12 2.04 10.52 -19.18
C SER A 12 2.38 10.70 -17.70
N SER A 13 2.81 11.90 -17.30
CA SER A 13 3.03 12.20 -15.88
C SER A 13 1.76 12.66 -15.16
N PRO A 14 1.54 12.27 -13.89
CA PRO A 14 0.42 12.76 -13.07
C PRO A 14 0.48 14.25 -12.76
N ASP A 15 1.68 14.85 -12.76
CA ASP A 15 1.93 16.24 -12.36
C ASP A 15 2.11 17.20 -13.55
N GLY A 16 1.95 16.71 -14.78
CA GLY A 16 2.12 17.50 -16.01
C GLY A 16 3.57 17.79 -16.40
N GLY A 17 4.56 17.38 -15.61
CA GLY A 17 5.97 17.37 -16.00
C GLY A 17 6.34 15.97 -16.48
N GLY A 18 6.65 15.78 -17.76
CA GLY A 18 7.08 14.48 -18.29
C GLY A 18 8.16 13.81 -17.42
N GLY A 19 8.19 12.48 -17.37
CA GLY A 19 9.19 11.77 -16.56
C GLY A 19 8.67 10.62 -15.70
N TRP A 20 7.36 10.46 -15.53
CA TRP A 20 6.79 9.41 -14.68
C TRP A 20 5.79 8.57 -15.44
N ASP A 21 6.02 7.26 -15.48
CA ASP A 21 5.08 6.29 -16.03
C ASP A 21 4.38 5.51 -14.92
N PRO A 22 3.05 5.38 -14.95
CA PRO A 22 2.32 4.56 -13.99
C PRO A 22 2.68 3.08 -14.16
N ILE A 23 2.95 2.41 -13.04
CA ILE A 23 3.13 0.97 -12.98
C ILE A 23 1.86 0.34 -12.43
N GLY A 24 1.19 -0.41 -13.30
CA GLY A 24 -0.03 -1.14 -12.98
C GLY A 24 -1.21 -0.27 -12.54
N SER A 25 -2.29 -0.94 -12.13
CA SER A 25 -3.51 -0.30 -11.63
C SER A 25 -3.31 0.36 -10.26
N SER A 26 -4.16 1.31 -9.90
CA SER A 26 -4.17 1.87 -8.55
C SER A 26 -4.45 0.78 -7.50
N LEU A 27 -3.68 0.76 -6.41
CA LEU A 27 -3.80 -0.17 -5.28
C LEU A 27 -4.97 0.15 -4.32
N GLY A 28 -5.98 0.91 -4.77
CA GLY A 28 -7.17 1.21 -3.96
C GLY A 28 -6.99 2.30 -2.89
N ARG A 29 -8.01 2.43 -2.01
CA ARG A 29 -8.34 3.64 -1.21
C ARG A 29 -7.16 4.20 -0.42
N SER A 30 -6.93 5.49 -0.66
CA SER A 30 -5.76 6.30 -0.29
C SER A 30 -5.92 7.10 1.00
N ALA A 31 -7.00 6.96 1.75
CA ALA A 31 -7.27 7.87 2.87
C ALA A 31 -6.27 7.71 4.04
N GLU A 32 -5.60 6.56 4.16
CA GLU A 32 -4.89 6.18 5.40
C GLU A 32 -3.49 5.60 5.15
N VAL A 33 -2.90 5.78 3.96
CA VAL A 33 -1.55 5.24 3.69
C VAL A 33 -0.52 6.07 4.44
N LYS A 34 0.20 5.43 5.37
CA LYS A 34 1.18 6.07 6.24
C LYS A 34 2.61 5.69 5.84
N SER A 35 2.79 4.50 5.28
CA SER A 35 4.11 4.03 4.85
C SER A 35 4.05 3.16 3.60
N THR A 36 5.13 3.17 2.83
CA THR A 36 5.29 2.27 1.67
C THR A 36 6.74 1.80 1.56
N SER A 37 6.94 0.60 1.01
CA SER A 37 8.26 0.07 0.69
C SER A 37 8.22 -0.76 -0.58
N THR A 38 9.25 -0.67 -1.41
CA THR A 38 9.38 -1.40 -2.67
C THR A 38 10.52 -2.41 -2.58
N SER A 39 10.35 -3.59 -3.18
CA SER A 39 11.46 -4.53 -3.37
C SER A 39 12.52 -3.95 -4.31
N ALA A 40 13.74 -4.47 -4.24
CA ALA A 40 14.86 -3.99 -5.06
C ALA A 40 14.61 -4.07 -6.58
N ASN A 41 13.77 -5.01 -7.03
CA ASN A 41 13.39 -5.15 -8.44
C ASN A 41 12.10 -4.39 -8.81
N GLY A 42 11.48 -3.66 -7.87
CA GLY A 42 10.25 -2.91 -8.07
C GLY A 42 9.00 -3.76 -8.33
N GLN A 43 9.07 -5.08 -8.17
CA GLN A 43 7.96 -5.98 -8.46
C GLN A 43 7.07 -6.27 -7.25
N VAL A 44 7.48 -5.87 -6.04
CA VAL A 44 6.72 -6.03 -4.81
C VAL A 44 6.62 -4.68 -4.10
N VAL A 45 5.44 -4.38 -3.59
CA VAL A 45 5.16 -3.17 -2.80
C VAL A 45 4.48 -3.59 -1.51
N ALA A 46 5.00 -3.12 -0.38
CA ALA A 46 4.31 -3.13 0.90
C ALA A 46 3.67 -1.75 1.13
N VAL A 47 2.42 -1.74 1.57
CA VAL A 47 1.66 -0.54 1.92
C VAL A 47 1.18 -0.69 3.35
N GLY A 48 1.62 0.22 4.22
CA GLY A 48 1.17 0.33 5.59
C GLY A 48 0.16 1.46 5.76
N ALA A 49 -0.89 1.19 6.54
CA ALA A 49 -1.91 2.15 6.90
C ALA A 49 -2.18 2.04 8.40
N SER A 50 -1.71 3.05 9.14
CA SER A 50 -1.94 3.20 10.58
C SER A 50 -3.36 3.79 10.79
N GLU A 51 -3.97 3.56 11.95
CA GLU A 51 -5.32 4.05 12.30
C GLU A 51 -6.40 3.52 11.35
N TRP A 52 -6.22 2.31 10.80
CA TRP A 52 -7.19 1.71 9.88
C TRP A 52 -8.30 0.99 10.65
N ASP A 53 -9.54 1.42 10.42
CA ASP A 53 -10.75 0.80 10.98
C ASP A 53 -11.25 -0.39 10.15
N ASP A 54 -11.28 -1.57 10.79
CA ASP A 54 -12.03 -2.72 10.26
C ASP A 54 -13.54 -2.46 10.34
N TRP A 55 -14.22 -2.58 9.19
CA TRP A 55 -15.69 -2.68 9.14
C TRP A 55 -16.12 -4.17 9.03
N PRO A 56 -17.07 -4.66 9.83
CA PRO A 56 -17.89 -3.93 10.78
C PRO A 56 -17.14 -3.60 12.09
N PRO A 57 -17.46 -2.48 12.75
CA PRO A 57 -16.85 -2.09 14.01
C PRO A 57 -17.07 -3.20 15.03
N CYS A 58 -16.07 -3.44 15.87
CA CYS A 58 -16.23 -4.42 16.94
C CYS A 58 -17.38 -3.95 17.87
N PRO A 59 -18.23 -4.87 18.38
CA PRO A 59 -19.46 -4.48 19.09
C PRO A 59 -19.22 -3.66 20.37
N THR A 60 -17.99 -3.70 20.91
CA THR A 60 -17.59 -3.05 22.17
C THR A 60 -16.68 -1.84 21.99
N CYS A 61 -16.15 -1.58 20.79
CA CYS A 61 -15.34 -0.39 20.50
C CYS A 61 -16.22 0.70 19.86
N HIS A 62 -16.43 1.80 20.59
CA HIS A 62 -16.96 3.04 20.03
C HIS A 62 -15.87 3.69 19.17
N GLY A 63 -15.77 3.31 17.89
CA GLY A 63 -14.79 3.91 16.97
C GLY A 63 -14.41 3.03 15.80
N GLY A 64 -14.54 1.71 15.93
CA GLY A 64 -13.75 0.78 15.11
C GLY A 64 -12.50 0.37 15.89
N PRO A 65 -11.85 -0.75 15.54
CA PRO A 65 -10.76 -1.27 16.36
C PRO A 65 -9.42 -0.58 16.09
N ASP A 66 -9.31 0.36 15.14
CA ASP A 66 -8.08 1.11 14.82
C ASP A 66 -6.78 0.27 14.87
N ARG A 67 -6.77 -0.93 14.27
CA ARG A 67 -5.64 -1.87 14.44
C ARG A 67 -4.50 -1.65 13.46
N GLY A 68 -4.64 -0.65 12.59
CA GLY A 68 -3.76 -0.50 11.42
C GLY A 68 -3.76 -1.72 10.50
N ARG A 69 -3.01 -1.65 9.40
CA ARG A 69 -2.84 -2.76 8.47
C ARG A 69 -1.57 -2.65 7.63
N VAL A 70 -1.11 -3.79 7.15
CA VAL A 70 -0.10 -3.89 6.08
C VAL A 70 -0.60 -4.83 4.99
N SER A 71 -0.57 -4.35 3.76
CA SER A 71 -0.87 -5.13 2.57
C SER A 71 0.37 -5.22 1.68
N VAL A 72 0.66 -6.42 1.20
CA VAL A 72 1.76 -6.65 0.26
C VAL A 72 1.18 -7.00 -1.10
N TYR A 73 1.71 -6.39 -2.15
CA TYR A 73 1.26 -6.60 -3.52
C TYR A 73 2.43 -6.96 -4.42
N ARG A 74 2.16 -7.83 -5.39
CA ARG A 74 3.09 -8.16 -6.47
C ARG A 74 2.57 -7.63 -7.79
N LEU A 75 3.47 -7.10 -8.62
CA LEU A 75 3.15 -6.77 -9.99
C LEU A 75 2.97 -8.07 -10.80
N LYS A 76 1.83 -8.23 -11.45
CA LYS A 76 1.59 -9.36 -12.36
C LYS A 76 2.60 -9.32 -13.51
N LYS A 77 2.83 -10.48 -14.13
CA LYS A 77 3.77 -10.63 -15.25
C LYS A 77 3.46 -9.70 -16.44
N ASN A 78 2.20 -9.30 -16.62
CA ASN A 78 1.80 -8.36 -17.67
C ASN A 78 2.24 -6.91 -17.40
N GLY A 79 2.67 -6.58 -16.17
CA GLY A 79 3.08 -5.24 -15.77
C GLY A 79 1.93 -4.23 -15.60
N LEU A 80 0.69 -4.67 -15.71
CA LEU A 80 -0.50 -3.80 -15.77
C LEU A 80 -1.36 -3.86 -14.51
N GLU A 81 -1.16 -4.85 -13.65
CA GLU A 81 -2.02 -5.08 -12.51
C GLU A 81 -1.20 -5.54 -11.31
N TRP A 82 -1.65 -5.15 -10.13
CA TRP A 82 -1.12 -5.64 -8.88
C TRP A 82 -2.02 -6.72 -8.30
N GLU A 83 -1.43 -7.77 -7.75
CA GLU A 83 -2.15 -8.83 -7.04
C GLU A 83 -1.70 -8.90 -5.57
N PRO A 84 -2.62 -9.14 -4.62
CA PRO A 84 -2.26 -9.27 -3.21
C PRO A 84 -1.38 -10.50 -3.00
N MET A 85 -0.31 -10.33 -2.21
CA MET A 85 0.55 -11.40 -1.73
C MET A 85 0.08 -11.86 -0.36
N GLY A 86 -0.86 -12.80 -0.37
CA GLY A 86 -1.42 -13.35 0.86
C GLY A 86 -2.45 -12.44 1.53
N ASN A 87 -2.60 -12.63 2.84
CA ASN A 87 -3.59 -11.91 3.64
C ASN A 87 -3.09 -10.51 4.02
N VAL A 88 -4.03 -9.63 4.31
CA VAL A 88 -3.75 -8.35 4.97
C VAL A 88 -3.25 -8.65 6.38
N LEU A 89 -2.11 -8.10 6.75
CA LEU A 89 -1.60 -8.13 8.12
C LEU A 89 -2.29 -7.02 8.92
N ARG A 90 -2.64 -7.30 10.17
CA ARG A 90 -3.38 -6.38 11.05
C ARG A 90 -2.64 -6.31 12.38
N GLY A 91 -2.79 -5.20 13.11
CA GLY A 91 -2.47 -5.18 14.53
C GLY A 91 -3.32 -6.21 15.26
N ASP A 92 -2.78 -6.72 16.37
CA ASP A 92 -3.35 -7.85 17.08
C ASP A 92 -4.45 -7.40 18.06
N ASP A 93 -4.28 -6.20 18.64
CA ASP A 93 -5.18 -5.64 19.65
C ASP A 93 -5.93 -4.41 19.13
N ASP A 94 -7.13 -4.19 19.65
CA ASP A 94 -7.88 -2.95 19.41
C ASP A 94 -7.08 -1.75 19.95
N GLY A 95 -6.86 -0.74 19.12
CA GLY A 95 -6.03 0.42 19.45
C GLY A 95 -4.55 0.28 19.07
N ASP A 96 -4.15 -0.77 18.33
CA ASP A 96 -2.85 -0.88 17.66
C ASP A 96 -2.73 0.10 16.47
N VAL A 97 -2.98 1.38 16.74
CA VAL A 97 -3.12 2.43 15.73
C VAL A 97 -1.83 2.64 14.94
N ASP A 98 -0.69 2.31 15.52
CA ASP A 98 0.63 2.48 14.91
C ASP A 98 1.03 1.33 13.97
N PHE A 99 0.27 0.21 13.95
CA PHE A 99 0.61 -0.91 13.07
C PHE A 99 0.53 -0.48 11.60
N GLY A 100 1.57 -0.78 10.82
CA GLY A 100 1.71 -0.27 9.46
C GLY A 100 2.11 1.21 9.37
N GLY A 101 2.43 1.86 10.49
CA GLY A 101 3.04 3.20 10.51
C GLY A 101 4.44 3.24 9.88
N SER A 102 5.14 2.10 9.86
CA SER A 102 6.39 1.92 9.11
C SER A 102 6.47 0.52 8.52
N VAL A 103 6.90 0.42 7.26
CA VAL A 103 7.13 -0.86 6.57
C VAL A 103 8.45 -0.81 5.83
N SER A 104 9.17 -1.93 5.81
CA SER A 104 10.41 -2.07 5.06
C SER A 104 10.52 -3.48 4.48
N LEU A 105 10.73 -3.57 3.18
CA LEU A 105 11.08 -4.81 2.49
C LEU A 105 12.61 -4.92 2.42
N SER A 106 13.17 -6.00 2.97
CA SER A 106 14.60 -6.30 2.84
C SER A 106 14.94 -6.87 1.46
N ARG A 107 16.21 -6.73 1.07
CA ARG A 107 16.75 -7.51 -0.05
C ARG A 107 16.88 -8.97 0.39
N GLY A 108 16.28 -9.88 -0.38
CA GLY A 108 16.50 -11.33 -0.27
C GLY A 108 17.72 -11.75 -1.08
#